data_AF-A0A969KH97-F1
#
_entry.id   AF-A0A969KH97-F1
#
_cell.length_a   1.000
_cell.length_b   1.000
_cell.length_c   1.000
_cell.angle_alpha   90.00
_cell.angle_beta   90.00
_cell.angle_gamma   90.00
#
_symmetry.space_group_name_H-M   'P 1'
#
loop_
_entity.id
_entity.type
_entity.pdbx_description
1 polymer ?
#
loop_
_entity_poly.entity_id
_entity_poly.type
_entity_poly.pdbx_seq_one_letter_code
_entity_poly.pdbx_strand_id
1 'polypeptide(L)'
;MLIIATMFTACDKKADEVITEPQTYDYNVEKIAQATAHALQDEEFRSYIQSEAAKMFDGDYNFLIKDALNHKFGDGMTFRDKLSHEFVSVETFNQFIENTPKLQIAVPVYIGKWNTKTFVPSVAFLNENFDDKTTEFISAFDASQNLIQVAVKEEPNVPFVVISLNERVDNNGNLKEEKPANDKVRYDGGMEQITKMRFDNLSAVEPWILGGPELRLQIRPAFWNTPNSVSFLEESFIVVSLI
;
A
#
# COMPACT_ATOMS: atom_id res chain seq x y z
N MET A 1 -66.61 5.39 45.26
CA MET A 1 -66.04 4.71 44.07
C MET A 1 -65.39 5.79 43.23
N LEU A 2 -64.06 5.93 43.36
CA LEU A 2 -63.26 6.99 42.75
C LEU A 2 -62.46 6.36 41.61
N ILE A 3 -62.72 6.77 40.37
CA ILE A 3 -62.01 6.30 39.18
C ILE A 3 -60.78 7.21 39.00
N ILE A 4 -59.60 6.65 39.22
CA ILE A 4 -58.32 7.30 38.90
C ILE A 4 -57.99 6.92 37.45
N ALA A 5 -58.10 7.89 36.55
CA ALA A 5 -57.62 7.77 35.18
C ALA A 5 -56.11 8.09 35.15
N THR A 6 -55.28 7.07 34.97
CA THR A 6 -53.86 7.23 34.68
C THR A 6 -53.68 7.45 33.19
N MET A 7 -53.32 8.68 32.79
CA MET A 7 -52.87 8.97 31.43
C MET A 7 -51.44 8.44 31.25
N PHE A 8 -51.28 7.51 30.31
CA PHE A 8 -49.99 7.15 29.76
C PHE A 8 -49.55 8.27 28.80
N THR A 9 -48.58 9.08 29.21
CA THR A 9 -47.87 9.97 28.30
C THR A 9 -46.87 9.14 27.49
N ALA A 10 -47.11 9.06 26.19
CA ALA A 10 -46.22 8.46 25.21
C ALA A 10 -44.85 9.16 25.25
N CYS A 11 -43.80 8.38 25.43
CA CYS A 11 -42.43 8.84 25.35
C CYS A 11 -42.05 8.87 23.87
N ASP A 12 -42.01 10.04 23.26
CA ASP A 12 -41.43 10.23 21.92
C ASP A 12 -39.92 9.92 22.01
N LYS A 13 -39.54 8.69 21.65
CA LYS A 13 -38.15 8.37 21.34
C LYS A 13 -37.78 9.15 20.07
N LYS A 14 -37.17 10.32 20.26
CA LYS A 14 -36.38 10.94 19.22
C LYS A 14 -35.34 9.91 18.76
N ALA A 15 -35.30 9.67 17.45
CA ALA A 15 -34.21 8.95 16.85
C ALA A 15 -32.94 9.73 17.18
N ASP A 16 -32.07 9.13 17.99
CA ASP A 16 -30.71 9.62 18.10
C ASP A 16 -30.11 9.55 16.70
N GLU A 17 -29.87 10.71 16.08
CA GLU A 17 -28.96 10.80 14.96
C GLU A 17 -27.65 10.18 15.44
N VAL A 18 -27.32 9.01 14.91
CA VAL A 18 -25.99 8.44 15.06
C VAL A 18 -25.04 9.44 14.43
N ILE A 19 -24.40 10.25 15.27
CA ILE A 19 -23.29 11.10 14.86
C ILE A 19 -22.18 10.13 14.49
N THR A 20 -22.10 9.78 13.21
CA THR A 20 -20.94 9.10 12.65
C THR A 20 -19.80 10.09 12.72
N GLU A 21 -18.86 9.87 13.65
CA GLU A 21 -17.60 10.59 13.62
C GLU A 21 -16.98 10.48 12.21
N PRO A 22 -16.32 11.54 11.72
CA PRO A 22 -15.66 11.49 10.42
C PRO A 22 -14.66 10.33 10.42
N GLN A 23 -14.88 9.37 9.52
CA GLN A 23 -14.03 8.19 9.42
C GLN A 23 -12.63 8.63 8.98
N THR A 24 -11.64 8.39 9.83
CA THR A 24 -10.25 8.79 9.60
C THR A 24 -9.57 7.85 8.60
N TYR A 25 -8.44 8.28 8.04
CA TYR A 25 -7.62 7.41 7.19
C TYR A 25 -7.25 6.11 7.92
N ASP A 26 -6.74 6.22 9.15
CA ASP A 26 -6.34 5.07 9.98
C ASP A 26 -7.48 4.07 10.18
N TYR A 27 -8.68 4.57 10.53
CA TYR A 27 -9.86 3.71 10.70
C TYR A 27 -10.19 2.94 9.42
N ASN A 28 -10.24 3.64 8.28
CA ASN A 28 -10.64 3.02 7.02
C ASN A 28 -9.59 2.02 6.51
N VAL A 29 -8.31 2.30 6.72
CA VAL A 29 -7.22 1.38 6.37
C VAL A 29 -7.23 0.14 7.24
N GLU A 30 -7.46 0.27 8.55
CA GLU A 30 -7.66 -0.87 9.45
C GLU A 30 -8.83 -1.74 8.97
N LYS A 31 -9.95 -1.12 8.58
CA LYS A 31 -11.13 -1.84 8.08
C LYS A 31 -10.87 -2.59 6.78
N ILE A 32 -10.11 -2.00 5.86
CA ILE A 32 -9.67 -2.69 4.64
C ILE A 32 -8.73 -3.86 4.98
N ALA A 33 -7.81 -3.67 5.92
CA ALA A 33 -6.89 -4.73 6.33
C ALA A 33 -7.63 -5.92 6.95
N GLN A 34 -8.60 -5.64 7.84
CA GLN A 34 -9.47 -6.64 8.44
C GLN A 34 -10.28 -7.38 7.36
N ALA A 35 -10.93 -6.63 6.46
CA ALA A 35 -11.71 -7.21 5.38
C ALA A 35 -10.85 -8.06 4.42
N THR A 36 -9.63 -7.62 4.14
CA THR A 36 -8.65 -8.36 3.34
C THR A 36 -8.24 -9.65 4.05
N ALA A 37 -7.97 -9.62 5.36
CA ALA A 37 -7.62 -10.81 6.13
C ALA A 37 -8.73 -11.87 6.11
N HIS A 38 -9.99 -11.43 6.17
CA HIS A 38 -11.14 -12.31 6.01
C HIS A 38 -11.23 -12.87 4.58
N ALA A 39 -11.12 -12.01 3.57
CA ALA A 39 -11.19 -12.44 2.17
C ALA A 39 -10.06 -13.41 1.78
N LEU A 40 -8.88 -13.28 2.41
CA LEU A 40 -7.76 -14.21 2.22
C LEU A 40 -8.04 -15.63 2.73
N GLN A 41 -9.17 -15.94 3.38
CA GLN A 41 -9.56 -17.32 3.65
C GLN A 41 -9.96 -18.08 2.37
N ASP A 42 -10.32 -17.35 1.31
CA ASP A 42 -10.63 -17.89 0.00
C ASP A 42 -9.37 -18.06 -0.89
N GLU A 43 -9.18 -19.24 -1.47
CA GLU A 43 -8.00 -19.55 -2.30
C GLU A 43 -7.95 -18.71 -3.59
N GLU A 44 -9.11 -18.47 -4.20
CA GLU A 44 -9.21 -17.67 -5.42
C GLU A 44 -8.78 -16.23 -5.16
N PHE A 45 -9.24 -15.64 -4.06
CA PHE A 45 -8.83 -14.31 -3.60
C PHE A 45 -7.31 -14.21 -3.33
N ARG A 46 -6.73 -15.20 -2.63
CA ARG A 46 -5.27 -15.27 -2.40
C ARG A 46 -4.50 -15.32 -3.72
N SER A 47 -4.94 -16.17 -4.63
CA SER A 47 -4.32 -16.35 -5.94
C SER A 47 -4.41 -15.08 -6.80
N TYR A 48 -5.52 -14.37 -6.72
CA TYR A 48 -5.67 -13.08 -7.37
C TYR A 48 -4.68 -12.05 -6.84
N ILE A 49 -4.61 -11.84 -5.51
CA ILE A 49 -3.64 -10.91 -4.90
C ILE A 49 -2.21 -11.23 -5.31
N GLN A 50 -1.81 -12.51 -5.23
CA GLN A 50 -0.47 -12.93 -5.65
C GLN A 50 -0.21 -12.59 -7.12
N SER A 51 -1.18 -12.88 -8.01
CA SER A 51 -1.01 -12.65 -9.44
C SER A 51 -0.97 -11.17 -9.83
N GLU A 52 -1.75 -10.32 -9.16
CA GLU A 52 -1.75 -8.87 -9.42
C GLU A 52 -0.46 -8.23 -8.89
N ALA A 53 -0.06 -8.55 -7.66
CA ALA A 53 1.18 -8.04 -7.07
C ALA A 53 2.42 -8.48 -7.87
N ALA A 54 2.42 -9.70 -8.42
CA ALA A 54 3.52 -10.20 -9.26
C ALA A 54 3.71 -9.45 -10.59
N LYS A 55 2.78 -8.56 -10.98
CA LYS A 55 2.93 -7.72 -12.18
C LYS A 55 3.90 -6.55 -11.96
N MET A 56 4.16 -6.19 -10.71
CA MET A 56 5.11 -5.16 -10.33
C MET A 56 4.93 -3.84 -11.08
N PHE A 57 3.72 -3.27 -11.04
CA PHE A 57 3.36 -2.14 -11.91
C PHE A 57 4.25 -0.91 -11.72
N ASP A 58 4.78 -0.72 -10.51
CA ASP A 58 5.69 0.36 -10.14
C ASP A 58 7.12 -0.12 -9.79
N GLY A 59 7.41 -1.40 -10.03
CA GLY A 59 8.70 -2.03 -9.69
C GLY A 59 8.70 -2.86 -8.40
N ASP A 60 7.66 -2.77 -7.57
CA ASP A 60 7.51 -3.58 -6.35
C ASP A 60 6.35 -4.57 -6.43
N TYR A 61 6.32 -5.59 -5.57
CA TYR A 61 5.25 -6.57 -5.54
C TYR A 61 3.94 -5.99 -4.95
N ASN A 62 3.24 -5.16 -5.71
CA ASN A 62 2.04 -4.46 -5.28
C ASN A 62 1.07 -4.17 -6.44
N PHE A 63 -0.12 -3.68 -6.09
CA PHE A 63 -1.08 -3.10 -7.02
C PHE A 63 -2.01 -2.10 -6.31
N LEU A 64 -2.60 -1.16 -7.04
CA LEU A 64 -3.56 -0.20 -6.49
C LEU A 64 -4.95 -0.83 -6.33
N ILE A 65 -5.58 -0.62 -5.18
CA ILE A 65 -6.90 -1.19 -4.87
C ILE A 65 -7.97 -0.70 -5.86
N LYS A 66 -7.90 0.58 -6.26
CA LYS A 66 -8.86 1.19 -7.20
C LYS A 66 -8.95 0.43 -8.53
N ASP A 67 -7.85 -0.18 -8.98
CA ASP A 67 -7.77 -0.84 -10.28
C ASP A 67 -8.31 -2.29 -10.22
N ALA A 68 -8.40 -2.86 -9.01
CA ALA A 68 -8.92 -4.21 -8.78
C ALA A 68 -10.43 -4.27 -8.49
N LEU A 69 -11.08 -3.15 -8.16
CA LEU A 69 -12.43 -3.12 -7.57
C LEU A 69 -13.49 -3.94 -8.33
N ASN A 70 -13.43 -3.95 -9.66
CA ASN A 70 -14.43 -4.61 -10.51
C ASN A 70 -14.06 -6.05 -10.90
N HIS A 71 -12.92 -6.57 -10.44
CA HIS A 71 -12.59 -7.98 -10.62
C HIS A 71 -13.66 -8.83 -9.95
N LYS A 72 -14.13 -9.87 -10.64
CA LYS A 72 -15.23 -10.73 -10.20
C LYS A 72 -14.72 -12.15 -10.00
N PHE A 73 -15.04 -12.72 -8.84
CA PHE A 73 -14.65 -14.06 -8.43
C PHE A 73 -15.71 -15.10 -8.82
N GLY A 74 -15.37 -16.38 -8.69
CA GLY A 74 -16.25 -17.51 -9.02
C GLY A 74 -17.55 -17.55 -8.20
N ASP A 75 -17.55 -16.99 -6.99
CA ASP A 75 -18.73 -16.84 -6.13
C ASP A 75 -19.68 -15.69 -6.58
N GLY A 76 -19.28 -14.92 -7.59
CA GLY A 76 -20.03 -13.81 -8.15
C GLY A 76 -19.81 -12.47 -7.45
N MET A 77 -19.10 -12.44 -6.31
CA MET A 77 -18.72 -11.21 -5.64
C MET A 77 -17.58 -10.52 -6.40
N THR A 78 -17.51 -9.20 -6.27
CA THR A 78 -16.39 -8.40 -6.75
C THR A 78 -15.33 -8.18 -5.67
N PHE A 79 -14.15 -7.72 -6.07
CA PHE A 79 -13.11 -7.26 -5.13
C PHE A 79 -13.64 -6.18 -4.19
N ARG A 80 -14.43 -5.24 -4.73
CA ARG A 80 -15.16 -4.24 -3.94
C ARG A 80 -16.02 -4.89 -2.87
N ASP A 81 -16.88 -5.84 -3.25
CA ASP A 81 -17.81 -6.49 -2.31
C ASP A 81 -17.07 -7.21 -1.18
N LYS A 82 -15.95 -7.87 -1.48
CA LYS A 82 -15.13 -8.56 -0.48
C LYS A 82 -14.44 -7.59 0.47
N LEU A 83 -14.05 -6.39 0.03
CA LEU A 83 -13.36 -5.41 0.89
C LEU A 83 -14.28 -4.44 1.62
N SER A 84 -15.51 -4.22 1.15
CA SER A 84 -16.43 -3.25 1.75
C SER A 84 -17.24 -3.79 2.93
N HIS A 85 -17.16 -5.08 3.26
CA HIS A 85 -18.08 -5.70 4.23
C HIS A 85 -17.88 -5.23 5.68
N GLU A 86 -16.70 -4.70 6.01
CA GLU A 86 -16.42 -4.11 7.33
C GLU A 86 -16.83 -2.62 7.40
N PHE A 87 -17.18 -2.00 6.28
CA PHE A 87 -17.62 -0.60 6.23
C PHE A 87 -19.11 -0.49 6.56
N VAL A 88 -19.51 0.69 7.04
CA VAL A 88 -20.92 1.02 7.31
C VAL A 88 -21.77 0.87 6.04
N SER A 89 -21.22 1.24 4.88
CA SER A 89 -21.85 1.02 3.58
C SER A 89 -20.81 0.93 2.46
N VAL A 90 -21.23 0.37 1.32
CA VAL A 90 -20.40 0.30 0.10
C VAL A 90 -20.08 1.70 -0.42
N GLU A 91 -20.99 2.66 -0.24
CA GLU A 91 -20.77 4.07 -0.61
C GLU A 91 -19.65 4.71 0.21
N THR A 92 -19.59 4.46 1.52
CA THR A 92 -18.49 4.94 2.37
C THR A 92 -17.15 4.35 1.94
N PHE A 93 -17.13 3.05 1.62
CA PHE A 93 -15.95 2.39 1.06
C PHE A 93 -15.52 3.06 -0.26
N ASN A 94 -16.45 3.24 -1.21
CA ASN A 94 -16.16 3.84 -2.51
C ASN A 94 -15.62 5.26 -2.36
N GLN A 95 -16.25 6.09 -1.51
CA GLN A 95 -15.76 7.44 -1.22
C GLN A 95 -14.33 7.43 -0.67
N PHE A 96 -14.00 6.49 0.20
CA PHE A 96 -12.65 6.38 0.74
C PHE A 96 -11.64 6.00 -0.35
N ILE A 97 -11.94 5.02 -1.20
CA ILE A 97 -11.06 4.60 -2.30
C ILE A 97 -10.90 5.71 -3.35
N GLU A 98 -11.98 6.42 -3.69
CA GLU A 98 -11.94 7.57 -4.62
C GLU A 98 -11.08 8.71 -4.09
N ASN A 99 -11.14 8.99 -2.78
CA ASN A 99 -10.32 10.01 -2.12
C ASN A 99 -8.89 9.54 -1.81
N THR A 100 -8.63 8.23 -1.90
CA THR A 100 -7.33 7.61 -1.59
C THR A 100 -6.84 6.73 -2.76
N PRO A 101 -6.68 7.29 -3.96
CA PRO A 101 -6.38 6.50 -5.17
C PRO A 101 -4.99 5.84 -5.14
N LYS A 102 -4.15 6.23 -4.18
CA LYS A 102 -2.83 5.67 -3.94
C LYS A 102 -2.84 4.42 -3.06
N LEU A 103 -3.99 4.07 -2.49
CA LEU A 103 -4.08 2.93 -1.58
C LEU A 103 -3.77 1.64 -2.33
N GLN A 104 -2.85 0.86 -1.79
CA GLN A 104 -2.32 -0.34 -2.42
C GLN A 104 -2.44 -1.57 -1.53
N ILE A 105 -2.33 -2.72 -2.18
CA ILE A 105 -2.03 -4.01 -1.56
C ILE A 105 -0.64 -4.41 -2.03
N ALA A 106 0.27 -4.65 -1.09
CA ALA A 106 1.62 -5.12 -1.34
C ALA A 106 1.87 -6.50 -0.71
N VAL A 107 2.78 -7.27 -1.32
CA VAL A 107 3.29 -8.55 -0.81
C VAL A 107 4.81 -8.47 -0.85
N PRO A 108 5.42 -7.68 0.05
CA PRO A 108 6.80 -7.22 -0.12
C PRO A 108 7.83 -8.35 -0.03
N VAL A 109 7.50 -9.42 0.69
CA VAL A 109 8.43 -10.52 0.96
C VAL A 109 7.78 -11.88 0.66
N TYR A 110 8.61 -12.82 0.21
CA TYR A 110 8.24 -14.22 -0.03
C TYR A 110 7.10 -14.49 -1.02
N ILE A 111 6.68 -13.52 -1.86
CA ILE A 111 5.60 -13.73 -2.86
C ILE A 111 5.85 -14.93 -3.78
N GLY A 112 7.09 -15.12 -4.27
CA GLY A 112 7.46 -16.24 -5.15
C GLY A 112 7.51 -17.60 -4.46
N LYS A 113 7.47 -17.63 -3.12
CA LYS A 113 7.38 -18.86 -2.31
C LYS A 113 5.99 -19.05 -1.69
N TRP A 114 5.08 -18.10 -1.88
CA TRP A 114 3.73 -18.17 -1.33
C TRP A 114 2.92 -19.24 -2.08
N ASN A 115 2.59 -20.33 -1.39
CA ASN A 115 1.63 -21.31 -1.89
C ASN A 115 0.21 -20.93 -1.42
N THR A 116 -0.58 -20.35 -2.32
CA THR A 116 -1.93 -19.86 -2.04
C THR A 116 -2.92 -20.98 -1.67
N LYS A 117 -2.61 -22.24 -1.97
CA LYS A 117 -3.47 -23.37 -1.59
C LYS A 117 -3.37 -23.73 -0.12
N THR A 118 -2.20 -23.50 0.49
CA THR A 118 -1.87 -24.05 1.81
C THR A 118 -1.55 -22.99 2.85
N PHE A 119 -1.32 -21.74 2.45
CA PHE A 119 -0.91 -20.68 3.36
C PHE A 119 -1.77 -19.43 3.21
N VAL A 120 -2.31 -18.97 4.34
CA VAL A 120 -3.04 -17.71 4.47
C VAL A 120 -2.11 -16.72 5.20
N PRO A 121 -1.60 -15.68 4.53
CA PRO A 121 -0.74 -14.69 5.16
C PRO A 121 -1.54 -13.78 6.10
N SER A 122 -0.86 -13.23 7.10
CA SER A 122 -1.39 -12.12 7.89
C SER A 122 -1.41 -10.83 7.05
N VAL A 123 -2.30 -9.90 7.43
CA VAL A 123 -2.46 -8.60 6.76
C VAL A 123 -2.03 -7.48 7.68
N ALA A 124 -0.88 -6.88 7.41
CA ALA A 124 -0.41 -5.67 8.08
C ALA A 124 -1.01 -4.42 7.43
N PHE A 125 -1.02 -3.32 8.17
CA PHE A 125 -1.46 -2.03 7.65
C PHE A 125 -0.67 -0.87 8.24
N LEU A 126 -0.51 0.19 7.44
CA LEU A 126 0.23 1.38 7.80
C LEU A 126 -0.69 2.57 8.06
N ASN A 127 -0.67 3.05 9.30
CA ASN A 127 -1.33 4.28 9.72
C ASN A 127 -0.62 5.51 9.17
N GLU A 128 -1.30 6.67 9.20
CA GLU A 128 -0.77 7.95 8.73
C GLU A 128 0.51 8.38 9.46
N ASN A 129 0.68 7.93 10.70
CA ASN A 129 1.81 8.25 11.57
C ASN A 129 2.99 7.29 11.43
N PHE A 130 2.95 6.35 10.47
CA PHE A 130 4.08 5.47 10.21
C PHE A 130 5.32 6.26 9.79
N ASP A 131 6.42 6.05 10.51
CA ASP A 131 7.74 6.61 10.23
C ASP A 131 8.76 5.46 10.11
N ASP A 132 9.41 5.36 8.96
CA ASP A 132 10.32 4.27 8.58
C ASP A 132 11.55 4.14 9.47
N LYS A 133 11.93 5.20 10.19
CA LYS A 133 13.12 5.24 11.06
C LYS A 133 12.80 4.89 12.50
N THR A 134 11.64 5.35 12.97
CA THR A 134 11.30 5.33 14.40
C THR A 134 10.24 4.29 14.76
N THR A 135 9.42 3.86 13.80
CA THR A 135 8.44 2.79 14.04
C THR A 135 9.16 1.48 14.33
N GLU A 136 8.81 0.81 15.43
CA GLU A 136 9.35 -0.52 15.76
C GLU A 136 8.35 -1.63 15.46
N PHE A 137 7.06 -1.36 15.66
CA PHE A 137 5.97 -2.31 15.49
C PHE A 137 4.83 -1.70 14.69
N ILE A 138 4.16 -2.56 13.93
CA ILE A 138 2.92 -2.26 13.21
C ILE A 138 1.84 -3.26 13.60
N SER A 139 0.60 -2.87 13.37
CA SER A 139 -0.55 -3.74 13.55
C SER A 139 -0.78 -4.63 12.32
N ALA A 140 -1.24 -5.85 12.57
CA ALA A 140 -1.69 -6.77 11.53
C ALA A 140 -2.84 -7.66 12.01
N PHE A 141 -3.66 -8.15 11.09
CA PHE A 141 -4.65 -9.19 11.34
C PHE A 141 -4.09 -10.55 10.95
N ASP A 142 -4.11 -11.51 11.87
CA ASP A 142 -3.75 -12.89 11.57
C ASP A 142 -4.90 -13.62 10.83
N ALA A 143 -4.63 -14.85 10.38
CA ALA A 143 -5.63 -15.68 9.71
C ALA A 143 -6.87 -16.01 10.58
N SER A 144 -6.81 -15.80 11.89
CA SER A 144 -7.92 -15.98 12.84
C SER A 144 -8.63 -14.67 13.18
N GLN A 145 -8.34 -13.58 12.47
CA GLN A 145 -8.88 -12.23 12.70
C GLN A 145 -8.41 -11.56 14.01
N ASN A 146 -7.34 -12.06 14.65
CA ASN A 146 -6.78 -11.39 15.81
C ASN A 146 -5.85 -10.25 15.38
N LEU A 147 -5.94 -9.13 16.08
CA LEU A 147 -4.97 -8.05 15.95
C LEU A 147 -3.66 -8.44 16.66
N ILE A 148 -2.57 -8.46 15.91
CA ILE A 148 -1.22 -8.77 16.38
C ILE A 148 -0.27 -7.60 16.10
N GLN A 149 0.85 -7.56 16.80
CA GLN A 149 1.94 -6.61 16.55
C GLN A 149 3.09 -7.32 15.84
N VAL A 150 3.65 -6.67 14.82
CA VAL A 150 4.71 -7.22 13.96
C VAL A 150 5.89 -6.26 13.96
N ALA A 151 7.09 -6.78 14.19
CA ALA A 151 8.30 -5.97 14.16
C ALA A 151 8.64 -5.57 12.71
N VAL A 152 8.96 -4.28 12.49
CA VAL A 152 9.28 -3.77 11.15
C VAL A 152 10.75 -3.95 10.75
N LYS A 153 11.63 -4.14 11.74
CA LYS A 153 13.09 -4.31 11.56
C LYS A 153 13.52 -5.77 11.44
N GLU A 154 12.61 -6.70 11.72
CA GLU A 154 12.83 -8.14 11.59
C GLU A 154 11.97 -8.67 10.45
N GLU A 155 12.60 -8.98 9.31
CA GLU A 155 11.89 -9.53 8.15
C GLU A 155 11.23 -10.87 8.50
N PRO A 156 9.94 -11.06 8.21
CA PRO A 156 9.28 -12.33 8.45
C PRO A 156 9.77 -13.39 7.46
N ASN A 157 9.80 -14.65 7.89
CA ASN A 157 10.19 -15.79 7.05
C ASN A 157 9.02 -16.42 6.25
N VAL A 158 7.90 -15.70 6.19
CA VAL A 158 6.65 -16.08 5.51
C VAL A 158 6.08 -14.87 4.78
N PRO A 159 5.26 -15.05 3.72
CA PRO A 159 4.68 -13.92 3.03
C PRO A 159 3.73 -13.14 3.94
N PHE A 160 3.70 -11.83 3.75
CA PHE A 160 2.80 -10.89 4.41
C PHE A 160 2.07 -10.08 3.35
N VAL A 161 0.80 -9.77 3.61
CA VAL A 161 0.05 -8.79 2.81
C VAL A 161 0.04 -7.48 3.56
N VAL A 162 0.18 -6.37 2.85
CA VAL A 162 0.32 -5.03 3.45
C VAL A 162 -0.63 -4.06 2.77
N ILE A 163 -1.41 -3.35 3.58
CA ILE A 163 -2.24 -2.22 3.14
C ILE A 163 -1.51 -0.91 3.47
N SER A 164 -1.19 -0.12 2.45
CA SER A 164 -0.47 1.14 2.62
C SER A 164 -0.75 2.12 1.47
N LEU A 165 -0.16 3.30 1.52
CA LEU A 165 -0.14 4.23 0.39
C LEU A 165 1.09 3.96 -0.48
N ASN A 166 0.90 3.87 -1.79
CA ASN A 166 1.97 3.78 -2.76
C ASN A 166 2.68 5.14 -2.91
N GLU A 167 3.99 5.20 -2.70
CA GLU A 167 4.78 6.42 -2.79
C GLU A 167 5.21 6.77 -4.22
N ARG A 168 5.27 5.79 -5.13
CA ARG A 168 5.67 5.95 -6.55
C ARG A 168 4.56 6.49 -7.45
N VAL A 169 3.32 6.56 -6.98
CA VAL A 169 2.20 7.16 -7.71
C VAL A 169 1.81 8.55 -7.20
N ASP A 170 1.30 9.38 -8.10
CA ASP A 170 0.75 10.70 -7.83
C ASP A 170 -0.61 10.62 -7.11
N ASN A 171 -1.22 11.77 -6.81
CA ASN A 171 -2.52 11.83 -6.12
C ASN A 171 -3.70 11.32 -6.95
N ASN A 172 -3.49 10.91 -8.20
CA ASN A 172 -4.50 10.27 -9.05
C ASN A 172 -4.22 8.78 -9.25
N GLY A 173 -3.13 8.25 -8.66
CA GLY A 173 -2.70 6.87 -8.83
C GLY A 173 -1.99 6.61 -10.16
N ASN A 174 -1.44 7.63 -10.81
CA ASN A 174 -0.55 7.45 -11.97
C ASN A 174 0.91 7.40 -11.50
N LEU A 175 1.75 6.61 -12.17
CA LEU A 175 3.19 6.61 -11.90
C LEU A 175 3.75 8.04 -11.99
N LYS A 176 4.48 8.46 -10.96
CA LYS A 176 5.16 9.75 -10.95
C LYS A 176 6.24 9.75 -12.02
N GLU A 177 6.27 10.79 -12.85
CA GLU A 177 7.42 11.04 -13.71
C GLU A 177 8.64 11.38 -12.84
N GLU A 178 9.72 10.63 -13.02
CA GLU A 178 11.01 10.98 -12.43
C GLU A 178 11.57 12.21 -13.16
N LYS A 179 11.48 13.36 -12.50
CA LYS A 179 12.14 14.56 -13.01
C LYS A 179 13.57 14.61 -12.51
N PRO A 180 14.55 14.78 -13.41
CA PRO A 180 15.94 14.90 -13.01
C PRO A 180 16.12 16.09 -12.04
N ALA A 181 16.88 15.90 -10.96
CA ALA A 181 17.11 16.96 -9.96
C ALA A 181 17.71 18.20 -10.64
N ASN A 182 17.21 19.40 -10.36
CA ASN A 182 17.69 20.65 -10.98
C ASN A 182 19.03 21.13 -10.39
N ASP A 183 19.98 20.20 -10.21
CA ASP A 183 21.27 20.49 -9.63
C ASP A 183 22.27 21.02 -10.66
N LYS A 184 23.17 21.87 -10.17
CA LYS A 184 24.24 22.49 -10.96
C LYS A 184 25.10 21.39 -11.57
N VAL A 185 25.13 21.34 -12.91
CA VAL A 185 26.03 20.48 -13.67
C VAL A 185 27.47 20.82 -13.30
N ARG A 186 28.27 19.83 -12.90
CA ARG A 186 29.73 19.96 -12.77
C ARG A 186 30.35 19.80 -14.16
N TYR A 187 31.19 20.75 -14.56
CA TYR A 187 31.85 20.81 -15.87
C TYR A 187 33.37 20.69 -15.75
N ASP A 188 33.90 19.73 -15.01
CA ASP A 188 35.36 19.53 -14.94
C ASP A 188 35.90 18.50 -15.94
N GLY A 189 35.02 17.81 -16.68
CA GLY A 189 35.41 16.84 -17.71
C GLY A 189 36.11 15.60 -17.17
N GLY A 190 36.08 15.37 -15.85
CA GLY A 190 36.61 14.17 -15.23
C GLY A 190 35.77 12.93 -15.56
N MET A 191 36.42 11.79 -15.79
CA MET A 191 35.72 10.51 -15.74
C MET A 191 35.37 10.20 -14.29
N GLU A 192 34.08 10.17 -13.97
CA GLU A 192 33.59 9.69 -12.69
C GLU A 192 33.27 8.20 -12.80
N GLN A 193 33.85 7.39 -11.91
CA GLN A 193 33.58 5.96 -11.83
C GLN A 193 33.05 5.62 -10.44
N ILE A 194 31.85 5.05 -10.37
CA ILE A 194 31.40 4.36 -9.18
C ILE A 194 32.12 3.00 -9.16
N THR A 195 33.08 2.86 -8.26
CA THR A 195 33.87 1.62 -8.15
C THR A 195 33.21 0.59 -7.24
N LYS A 196 32.51 1.03 -6.19
CA LYS A 196 31.79 0.16 -5.24
C LYS A 196 30.76 0.94 -4.44
N MET A 197 29.58 0.37 -4.27
CA MET A 197 28.65 0.72 -3.19
C MET A 197 28.48 -0.50 -2.28
N ARG A 198 28.43 -0.29 -0.97
CA ARG A 198 28.28 -1.37 0.02
C ARG A 198 27.26 -0.94 1.06
N PHE A 199 26.25 -1.79 1.24
CA PHE A 199 25.29 -1.70 2.33
C PHE A 199 25.53 -2.90 3.23
N ASP A 200 25.94 -2.67 4.48
CA ASP A 200 26.28 -3.76 5.42
C ASP A 200 25.03 -4.49 5.94
N ASN A 201 23.90 -3.79 5.99
CA ASN A 201 22.61 -4.34 6.39
C ASN A 201 21.51 -3.50 5.73
N LEU A 202 20.87 -4.05 4.68
CA LEU A 202 19.80 -3.37 3.96
C LEU A 202 18.58 -3.13 4.86
N SER A 203 18.24 -4.09 5.72
CA SER A 203 17.14 -3.98 6.69
C SER A 203 17.40 -2.94 7.80
N ALA A 204 18.65 -2.49 7.98
CA ALA A 204 18.96 -1.37 8.86
C ALA A 204 18.71 0.00 8.19
N VAL A 205 18.54 0.02 6.87
CA VAL A 205 18.30 1.24 6.09
C VAL A 205 16.82 1.41 5.81
N GLU A 206 16.10 0.32 5.50
CA GLU A 206 14.68 0.37 5.14
C GLU A 206 13.91 -0.83 5.73
N PRO A 207 12.72 -0.62 6.33
CA PRO A 207 11.85 -1.69 6.78
C PRO A 207 11.38 -2.60 5.66
N TRP A 208 11.28 -3.91 5.92
CA TRP A 208 10.84 -4.92 4.93
C TRP A 208 9.44 -4.64 4.36
N ILE A 209 8.62 -3.88 5.07
CA ILE A 209 7.24 -3.56 4.69
C ILE A 209 7.15 -2.59 3.51
N LEU A 210 8.21 -1.82 3.24
CA LEU A 210 8.24 -0.83 2.16
C LEU A 210 8.71 -1.41 0.82
N GLY A 211 9.05 -2.70 0.76
CA GLY A 211 9.56 -3.34 -0.45
C GLY A 211 11.07 -3.50 -0.43
N GLY A 212 11.63 -3.71 -1.63
CA GLY A 212 13.07 -3.89 -1.80
C GLY A 212 13.80 -2.54 -1.83
N PRO A 213 14.99 -2.44 -1.24
CA PRO A 213 15.77 -1.20 -1.29
C PRO A 213 16.12 -0.83 -2.73
N GLU A 214 15.88 0.43 -3.07
CA GLU A 214 16.16 0.96 -4.40
C GLU A 214 17.46 1.77 -4.44
N LEU A 215 18.28 1.49 -5.46
CA LEU A 215 19.35 2.39 -5.84
C LEU A 215 18.99 3.14 -7.12
N ARG A 216 18.95 4.47 -7.02
CA ARG A 216 18.76 5.36 -8.16
C ARG A 216 20.05 6.07 -8.49
N LEU A 217 20.54 5.87 -9.71
CA LEU A 217 21.74 6.53 -10.23
C LEU A 217 21.36 7.42 -11.42
N GLN A 218 21.61 8.71 -11.28
CA GLN A 218 21.51 9.66 -12.39
C GLN A 218 22.92 9.98 -12.91
N ILE A 219 23.19 9.65 -14.18
CA ILE A 219 24.43 10.02 -14.87
C ILE A 219 24.07 11.09 -15.90
N ARG A 220 24.70 12.26 -15.83
CA ARG A 220 24.61 13.26 -16.88
C ARG A 220 25.89 13.24 -17.72
N PRO A 221 25.79 13.14 -19.05
CA PRO A 221 26.98 13.27 -19.89
C PRO A 221 27.58 14.66 -19.73
N ALA A 222 28.91 14.76 -19.68
CA ALA A 222 29.60 16.03 -19.77
C ALA A 222 29.31 16.62 -21.17
N PHE A 223 28.56 17.73 -21.22
CA PHE A 223 28.35 18.44 -22.48
C PHE A 223 29.67 19.06 -22.93
N TRP A 224 30.27 18.50 -23.97
CA TRP A 224 31.26 19.23 -24.76
C TRP A 224 30.48 20.30 -25.53
N ASN A 225 30.64 21.56 -25.14
CA ASN A 225 30.08 22.70 -25.86
C ASN A 225 30.82 22.86 -27.20
N THR A 226 30.53 22.01 -28.19
CA THR A 226 30.97 22.23 -29.58
C THR A 226 29.84 22.93 -30.33
N PRO A 227 30.04 24.14 -30.90
CA PRO A 227 28.96 24.98 -31.43
C PRO A 227 28.10 24.40 -32.56
N ASN A 228 28.39 23.19 -33.07
CA ASN A 228 27.75 22.62 -34.26
C ASN A 228 27.30 21.15 -34.11
N SER A 229 27.27 20.57 -32.91
CA SER A 229 26.79 19.19 -32.72
C SER A 229 25.33 19.17 -32.29
N VAL A 230 24.46 18.60 -33.14
CA VAL A 230 23.11 18.17 -32.75
C VAL A 230 23.28 17.05 -31.73
N SER A 231 23.10 17.34 -30.44
CA SER A 231 23.18 16.35 -29.37
C SER A 231 21.84 15.63 -29.25
N PHE A 232 21.84 14.31 -29.49
CA PHE A 232 20.77 13.42 -29.09
C PHE A 232 20.78 13.31 -27.56
N LEU A 233 19.67 13.67 -26.92
CA LEU A 233 19.47 13.50 -25.48
C LEU A 233 19.08 12.03 -25.23
N GLU A 234 20.07 11.19 -24.92
CA GLU A 234 19.80 9.91 -24.26
C GLU A 234 20.10 10.09 -22.77
N GLU A 235 19.07 10.42 -21.99
CA GLU A 235 19.13 10.25 -20.54
C GLU A 235 18.98 8.76 -20.24
N SER A 236 20.01 8.15 -19.69
CA SER A 236 19.99 6.75 -19.28
C SER A 236 19.73 6.69 -17.77
N PHE A 237 18.58 6.12 -17.40
CA PHE A 237 18.29 5.79 -16.00
C PHE A 237 18.63 4.32 -15.77
N ILE A 238 19.41 4.06 -14.72
CA ILE A 238 19.58 2.70 -14.21
C ILE A 238 18.94 2.69 -12.83
N VAL A 239 17.75 2.10 -12.75
CA VAL A 239 17.16 1.70 -11.49
C VAL A 239 17.65 0.28 -11.22
N VAL A 240 18.39 0.10 -10.13
CA VAL A 240 18.77 -1.23 -9.65
C VAL A 240 17.94 -1.52 -8.41
N SER A 241 16.94 -2.38 -8.55
CA SER A 241 16.27 -3.00 -7.41
C SER A 241 17.23 -4.06 -6.85
N LEU A 242 17.65 -3.89 -5.60
CA LEU A 242 18.46 -4.88 -4.90
C LEU A 242 17.51 -5.96 -4.37
N ILE A 243 17.42 -7.08 -5.07
CA ILE A 243 16.69 -8.29 -4.63
C ILE A 243 17.54 -9.06 -3.61
#